data_AF-A0A386WNN0-F1
#
_entry.id   AF-A0A386WNN0-F1
#
_cell.length_a   1.000
_cell.length_b   1.000
_cell.length_c   1.000
_cell.angle_alpha   90.00
_cell.angle_beta   90.00
_cell.angle_gamma   90.00
#
_symmetry.space_group_name_H-M   'P 1'
#
loop_
_entity.id
_entity.type
_entity.pdbx_description
1 polymer ?
#
loop_
_entity_poly.entity_id
_entity_poly.type
_entity_poly.pdbx_seq_one_letter_code
_entity_poly.pdbx_strand_id
1 'polypeptide(L)'
;MSRHAIDRAGWTPEERHEYEALLAEIVAATRDSGERLDLFEHRLVDAVQAQRPWASEVDRMCRRFGLAKEVSRFQARNRALVAYDGEVLSLPAVQARKVAKPGGEVGYQRELIEVWSWEELTAKRDEALAARRTYDGKVAHYDRLLALRALAPSAATPAEAARMAGVDLGDWLSRAA
;
A
#
# COMPACT_ATOMS: atom_id res chain seq x y z
N MET A 1 17.91 6.60 -17.94
CA MET A 1 18.49 6.43 -16.60
C MET A 1 18.71 7.80 -15.99
N SER A 2 18.36 8.00 -14.71
CA SER A 2 18.64 9.28 -14.02
C SER A 2 20.15 9.55 -14.04
N ARG A 3 20.59 10.76 -14.43
CA ARG A 3 22.02 11.19 -14.45
C ARG A 3 22.76 11.07 -13.11
N HIS A 4 22.06 10.63 -12.06
CA HIS A 4 22.54 10.59 -10.68
C HIS A 4 22.53 9.17 -10.09
N ALA A 5 22.21 8.14 -10.89
CA ALA A 5 22.20 6.75 -10.45
C ALA A 5 23.61 6.14 -10.55
N ILE A 6 23.94 5.26 -9.60
CA ILE A 6 25.18 4.48 -9.62
C ILE A 6 25.12 3.50 -10.80
N ASP A 7 26.18 3.46 -11.59
CA ASP A 7 26.23 2.58 -12.76
C ASP A 7 26.64 1.16 -12.36
N ARG A 8 25.65 0.31 -12.15
CA ARG A 8 25.85 -1.08 -11.75
C ARG A 8 26.08 -2.03 -12.94
N ALA A 9 26.11 -1.52 -14.17
CA ALA A 9 26.23 -2.35 -15.37
C ALA A 9 27.57 -3.12 -15.41
N GLY A 10 28.64 -2.49 -14.92
CA GLY A 10 29.98 -3.09 -14.83
C GLY A 10 30.20 -4.03 -13.65
N TRP A 11 29.25 -4.13 -12.71
CA TRP A 11 29.41 -4.94 -11.51
C TRP A 11 29.11 -6.42 -11.78
N THR A 12 29.85 -7.29 -11.11
CA THR A 12 29.58 -8.72 -11.01
C THR A 12 28.24 -8.98 -10.29
N PRO A 13 27.61 -10.15 -10.51
CA PRO A 13 26.43 -10.55 -9.75
C PRO A 13 26.64 -10.50 -8.23
N GLU A 14 27.81 -10.91 -7.77
CA GLU A 14 28.20 -10.95 -6.36
C GLU A 14 28.26 -9.55 -5.75
N GLU A 15 28.91 -8.59 -6.42
CA GLU A 15 28.98 -7.20 -5.98
C GLU A 15 27.60 -6.54 -5.92
N ARG A 16 26.73 -6.83 -6.90
CA ARG A 16 25.35 -6.34 -6.89
C ARG A 16 24.58 -6.92 -5.71
N HIS A 17 24.76 -8.21 -5.44
CA HIS A 17 24.09 -8.87 -4.33
C HIS A 17 24.57 -8.34 -2.97
N GLU A 18 25.88 -8.20 -2.76
CA GLU A 18 26.45 -7.65 -1.53
C GLU A 18 25.94 -6.24 -1.24
N TYR A 19 25.92 -5.37 -2.26
CA TYR A 19 25.41 -4.01 -2.09
C TYR A 19 23.89 -3.97 -1.82
N GLU A 20 23.12 -4.80 -2.51
CA GLU A 20 21.67 -4.87 -2.28
C GLU A 20 21.32 -5.45 -0.91
N ALA A 21 22.09 -6.43 -0.42
CA ALA A 21 21.95 -6.96 0.93
C ALA A 21 22.21 -5.88 1.98
N LEU A 22 23.27 -5.08 1.83
CA LEU A 22 23.57 -3.98 2.74
C LEU A 22 22.43 -2.96 2.82
N LEU A 23 21.86 -2.55 1.68
CA LEU A 23 20.71 -1.64 1.64
C LEU A 23 19.46 -2.25 2.29
N ALA A 24 19.24 -3.56 2.10
CA ALA A 24 18.15 -4.27 2.75
C ALA A 24 18.32 -4.29 4.29
N GLU A 25 19.52 -4.62 4.77
CA GLU A 25 19.86 -4.64 6.20
C GLU A 25 19.64 -3.26 6.85
N ILE A 26 20.08 -2.19 6.21
CA ILE A 26 19.90 -0.81 6.71
C ILE A 26 18.41 -0.46 6.83
N VAL A 27 17.62 -0.78 5.81
CA VAL A 27 16.19 -0.47 5.80
C VAL A 27 15.42 -1.32 6.81
N ALA A 28 15.87 -2.55 7.06
CA ALA A 28 15.32 -3.47 8.06
C ALA A 28 15.64 -3.04 9.50
N ALA A 29 16.83 -2.52 9.75
CA ALA A 29 17.34 -2.23 11.09
C ALA A 29 16.54 -1.15 11.84
N THR A 30 16.00 -0.15 11.13
CA THR A 30 15.23 0.94 11.74
C THR A 30 14.23 1.53 10.76
N ARG A 31 13.18 2.17 11.29
CA ARG A 31 12.19 2.94 10.53
C ARG A 31 12.53 4.44 10.47
N ASP A 32 13.41 4.91 11.35
CA ASP A 32 13.83 6.30 11.38
C ASP A 32 14.73 6.64 10.19
N SER A 33 14.48 7.79 9.55
CA SER A 33 15.24 8.18 8.37
C SER A 33 16.64 8.66 8.70
N GLY A 34 16.84 9.33 9.83
CA GLY A 34 18.17 9.77 10.29
C GLY A 34 19.04 8.57 10.66
N GLU A 35 18.52 7.66 11.48
CA GLU A 35 19.25 6.45 11.89
C GLU A 35 19.64 5.56 10.70
N ARG A 36 18.79 5.48 9.67
CA ARG A 36 19.14 4.77 8.41
C ARG A 36 20.34 5.38 7.70
N LEU A 37 20.45 6.72 7.71
CA LEU A 37 21.56 7.40 7.05
C LEU A 37 22.85 7.21 7.83
N ASP A 38 22.78 7.30 9.16
CA ASP A 38 23.93 7.05 10.03
C ASP A 38 24.43 5.61 9.89
N LEU A 39 23.51 4.63 9.87
CA LEU A 39 23.83 3.22 9.62
C LEU A 39 24.42 3.01 8.22
N PHE A 40 23.87 3.68 7.20
CA PHE A 40 24.38 3.56 5.85
C PHE A 40 25.79 4.13 5.72
N GLU A 41 26.04 5.31 6.30
CA GLU A 41 27.36 5.92 6.33
C GLU A 41 28.37 4.99 7.01
N HIS A 42 28.04 4.48 8.19
CA HIS A 42 28.92 3.57 8.93
C HIS A 42 29.26 2.30 8.13
N ARG A 43 28.25 1.61 7.60
CA ARG A 43 28.46 0.37 6.83
C ARG A 43 29.16 0.60 5.49
N LEU A 44 28.97 1.77 4.88
CA LEU A 44 29.70 2.15 3.67
C LEU A 44 31.18 2.41 3.96
N VAL A 45 31.50 3.07 5.08
CA VAL A 45 32.88 3.27 5.54
C VAL A 45 33.56 1.92 5.78
N ASP A 46 32.89 0.98 6.46
CA ASP A 46 33.42 -0.37 6.69
C ASP A 46 33.67 -1.12 5.36
N ALA A 47 32.75 -1.01 4.40
CA ALA A 47 32.90 -1.64 3.10
C ALA A 47 34.07 -1.06 2.29
N VAL A 48 34.32 0.26 2.39
CA VAL A 48 35.49 0.91 1.80
C VAL A 48 36.78 0.44 2.47
N GLN A 49 36.81 0.36 3.81
CA GLN A 49 37.98 -0.14 4.53
C GLN A 49 38.29 -1.61 4.21
N ALA A 50 37.25 -2.43 4.01
CA ALA A 50 37.34 -3.82 3.58
C ALA A 50 37.68 -3.97 2.08
N GLN A 51 37.91 -2.87 1.36
CA GLN A 51 38.25 -2.83 -0.06
C GLN A 51 37.22 -3.56 -0.95
N ARG A 52 35.92 -3.46 -0.60
CA ARG A 52 34.85 -3.99 -1.43
C ARG A 52 34.83 -3.23 -2.76
N PRO A 53 34.86 -3.90 -3.93
CA PRO A 53 35.03 -3.24 -5.22
C PRO A 53 33.98 -2.17 -5.55
N TRP A 54 32.73 -2.39 -5.11
CA TRP A 54 31.61 -1.48 -5.34
C TRP A 54 31.63 -0.26 -4.40
N ALA A 55 32.27 -0.36 -3.23
CA ALA A 55 32.08 0.59 -2.13
C ALA A 55 32.67 1.98 -2.41
N SER A 56 33.84 2.06 -3.06
CA SER A 56 34.46 3.35 -3.40
C SER A 56 33.66 4.13 -4.43
N GLU A 57 33.01 3.44 -5.38
CA GLU A 57 32.11 4.09 -6.34
C GLU A 57 30.86 4.64 -5.64
N VAL A 58 30.27 3.82 -4.75
CA VAL A 58 29.10 4.21 -3.97
C VAL A 58 29.39 5.40 -3.04
N ASP A 59 30.51 5.38 -2.29
CA ASP A 59 30.93 6.50 -1.44
C ASP A 59 31.08 7.81 -2.24
N ARG A 60 31.80 7.75 -3.36
CA ARG A 60 31.96 8.90 -4.26
C ARG A 60 30.61 9.46 -4.73
N MET A 61 29.66 8.58 -5.08
CA MET A 61 28.33 8.99 -5.53
C MET A 61 27.49 9.56 -4.38
N CYS A 62 27.58 8.99 -3.19
CA CYS A 62 26.89 9.46 -2.00
C CYS A 62 27.39 10.84 -1.56
N ARG A 63 28.69 11.12 -1.62
CA ARG A 63 29.23 12.46 -1.39
C ARG A 63 28.72 13.50 -2.38
N ARG A 64 28.50 13.09 -3.64
CA ARG A 64 28.07 14.00 -4.71
C ARG A 64 26.57 14.27 -4.70
N PHE A 65 25.76 13.29 -4.29
CA PHE A 65 24.30 13.35 -4.46
C PHE A 65 23.47 13.13 -3.19
N GLY A 66 24.11 12.72 -2.09
CA GLY A 66 23.52 12.42 -0.79
C GLY A 66 23.14 10.95 -0.61
N LEU A 67 23.45 10.40 0.57
CA LEU A 67 23.13 9.02 0.99
C LEU A 67 21.62 8.71 0.90
N ALA A 68 20.79 9.68 1.27
CA ALA A 68 19.33 9.55 1.27
C ALA A 68 18.76 9.16 -0.09
N LYS A 69 19.38 9.61 -1.19
CA LYS A 69 18.88 9.27 -2.53
C LYS A 69 19.02 7.79 -2.85
N GLU A 70 20.06 7.11 -2.37
CA GLU A 70 20.23 5.68 -2.61
C GLU A 70 19.24 4.85 -1.78
N VAL A 71 19.05 5.19 -0.51
CA VAL A 71 18.04 4.54 0.35
C VAL A 71 16.63 4.73 -0.24
N SER A 72 16.26 5.96 -0.62
CA SER A 72 14.95 6.22 -1.23
C SER A 72 14.76 5.50 -2.58
N ARG A 73 15.80 5.40 -3.42
CA ARG A 73 15.73 4.64 -4.68
C ARG A 73 15.57 3.14 -4.43
N PHE A 74 16.29 2.60 -3.46
CA PHE A 74 16.18 1.21 -3.07
C PHE A 74 14.76 0.90 -2.60
N GLN A 75 14.20 1.74 -1.71
CA GLN A 75 12.83 1.61 -1.23
C GLN A 75 11.79 1.76 -2.37
N ALA A 76 11.97 2.73 -3.28
CA ALA A 76 11.08 2.92 -4.41
C ALA A 76 11.08 1.73 -5.39
N ARG A 77 12.24 1.08 -5.58
CA ARG A 77 12.39 -0.13 -6.41
C ARG A 77 11.81 -1.36 -5.71
N ASN A 78 12.00 -1.48 -4.40
CA ASN A 78 11.58 -2.62 -3.59
C ASN A 78 10.24 -2.33 -2.89
N ARG A 79 9.17 -2.46 -3.67
CA ARG A 79 7.77 -2.09 -3.32
C ARG A 79 7.16 -2.89 -2.15
N ALA A 80 7.78 -3.98 -1.74
CA ALA A 80 7.52 -4.69 -0.49
C ALA A 80 8.89 -4.98 0.14
N LEU A 81 9.20 -4.31 1.26
CA LEU A 81 10.43 -4.54 1.99
C LEU A 81 10.26 -5.81 2.81
N VAL A 82 10.82 -6.89 2.31
CA VAL A 82 10.85 -8.19 2.99
C VAL A 82 12.26 -8.37 3.54
N ALA A 83 12.36 -8.64 4.83
CA ALA A 83 13.58 -9.01 5.51
C ALA A 83 14.15 -10.31 4.92
N TYR A 84 15.43 -10.57 5.22
CA TYR A 84 16.12 -11.78 4.78
C TYR A 84 15.47 -13.08 5.32
N ASP A 85 14.80 -13.02 6.47
CA ASP A 85 14.05 -14.12 7.07
C ASP A 85 12.60 -14.25 6.57
N GLY A 86 12.20 -13.41 5.60
CA GLY A 86 10.85 -13.39 5.05
C GLY A 86 9.87 -12.47 5.80
N GLU A 87 10.30 -11.76 6.85
CA GLU A 87 9.43 -10.83 7.57
C GLU A 87 9.11 -9.58 6.73
N VAL A 88 7.84 -9.17 6.68
CA VAL A 88 7.44 -7.95 5.97
C VAL A 88 7.70 -6.74 6.87
N LEU A 89 8.79 -6.01 6.59
CA LEU A 89 9.35 -4.94 7.44
C LEU A 89 8.54 -3.64 7.41
N SER A 90 7.89 -3.36 6.27
CA SER A 90 6.83 -2.37 6.17
C SER A 90 5.69 -2.94 5.35
N LEU A 91 4.47 -2.85 5.88
CA LEU A 91 3.26 -2.88 5.07
C LEU A 91 3.04 -1.44 4.61
N PRO A 92 3.50 -1.04 3.42
CA PRO A 92 3.13 0.25 2.92
C PRO A 92 1.60 0.32 2.85
N ALA A 93 1.04 1.48 3.18
CA ALA A 93 -0.38 1.69 2.99
C ALA A 93 -0.65 1.60 1.47
N VAL A 94 -1.31 0.53 1.07
CA VAL A 94 -1.60 0.22 -0.35
C VAL A 94 -3.07 0.38 -0.62
N GLN A 95 -3.38 0.99 -1.76
CA GLN A 95 -4.74 1.14 -2.25
C GLN A 95 -4.92 0.33 -3.54
N ALA A 96 -6.07 -0.32 -3.66
CA ALA A 96 -6.45 -1.00 -4.91
C ALA A 96 -6.81 0.03 -5.99
N ARG A 97 -6.16 -0.08 -7.14
CA ARG A 97 -6.41 0.68 -8.35
C ARG A 97 -6.94 -0.24 -9.45
N LYS A 98 -7.93 0.25 -10.20
CA LYS A 98 -8.36 -0.38 -11.45
C LYS A 98 -7.42 0.06 -12.57
N VAL A 99 -6.85 -0.89 -13.28
CA VAL A 99 -5.94 -0.64 -14.40
C VAL A 99 -6.50 -1.32 -15.64
N ALA A 100 -6.65 -0.56 -16.71
CA ALA A 100 -7.01 -1.13 -18.00
C ALA A 100 -5.81 -1.91 -18.56
N LYS A 101 -5.99 -3.20 -18.83
CA LYS A 101 -4.98 -4.03 -19.47
C LYS A 101 -5.06 -3.89 -21.00
N PRO A 102 -3.96 -4.15 -21.73
CA PRO A 102 -4.03 -4.32 -23.19
C PRO A 102 -5.00 -5.46 -23.51
N GLY A 103 -6.12 -5.13 -24.18
CA GLY A 103 -7.23 -6.06 -24.44
C GLY A 103 -8.58 -5.65 -23.84
N GLY A 104 -8.64 -4.56 -23.05
CA GLY A 104 -9.90 -4.00 -22.53
C GLY A 104 -10.36 -4.61 -21.20
N GLU A 105 -9.64 -5.61 -20.67
CA GLU A 105 -9.89 -6.16 -19.35
C GLU A 105 -9.50 -5.17 -18.24
N VAL A 106 -10.31 -5.11 -17.19
CA VAL A 106 -10.01 -4.33 -15.99
C VAL A 106 -9.28 -5.22 -14.98
N GLY A 107 -8.01 -4.94 -14.75
CA GLY A 107 -7.22 -5.54 -13.68
C GLY A 107 -7.32 -4.74 -12.39
N TYR A 108 -7.14 -5.41 -11.25
CA TYR A 108 -6.93 -4.76 -9.96
C TYR A 108 -5.46 -4.85 -9.60
N GLN A 109 -4.82 -3.71 -9.35
CA GLN A 109 -3.44 -3.62 -8.88
C GLN A 109 -3.41 -2.95 -7.51
N ARG A 110 -2.43 -3.31 -6.68
CA ARG A 110 -2.17 -2.63 -5.41
C ARG A 110 -1.04 -1.63 -5.63
N GLU A 111 -1.30 -0.36 -5.34
CA GLU A 111 -0.32 0.72 -5.43
C GLU A 111 -0.13 1.39 -4.07
N LEU A 112 1.07 1.90 -3.81
CA LEU A 112 1.40 2.64 -2.60
C LEU A 112 0.61 3.96 -2.59
N ILE A 113 0.00 4.34 -1.47
CA ILE A 113 -0.74 5.61 -1.37
C ILE A 113 0.18 6.81 -1.66
N GLU A 114 1.46 6.72 -1.32
CA GLU A 114 2.47 7.78 -1.48
C GLU A 114 2.79 8.15 -2.94
N VAL A 115 2.45 7.29 -3.91
CA VAL A 115 2.71 7.55 -5.34
C VAL A 115 1.48 8.05 -6.10
N TRP A 116 0.34 8.19 -5.43
CA TRP A 116 -0.87 8.72 -6.05
C TRP A 116 -0.79 10.24 -6.17
N SER A 117 -1.27 10.77 -7.28
CA SER A 117 -1.48 12.21 -7.41
C SER A 117 -2.61 12.68 -6.49
N TRP A 118 -2.58 13.96 -6.13
CA TRP A 118 -3.65 14.58 -5.34
C TRP A 118 -5.03 14.49 -6.03
N GLU A 119 -5.06 14.52 -7.36
CA GLU A 119 -6.29 14.32 -8.15
C GLU A 119 -6.82 12.89 -8.00
N GLU A 120 -5.96 11.88 -8.13
CA GLU A 120 -6.34 10.47 -7.93
C GLU A 120 -6.84 10.20 -6.51
N LEU A 121 -6.20 10.80 -5.50
CA LEU A 121 -6.64 10.72 -4.10
C LEU A 121 -8.01 11.37 -3.90
N THR A 122 -8.26 12.53 -4.53
CA THR A 122 -9.53 13.23 -4.46
C THR A 122 -10.65 12.39 -5.09
N ALA A 123 -10.41 11.86 -6.29
CA ALA A 123 -11.36 10.95 -6.95
C ALA A 123 -11.63 9.71 -6.08
N LYS A 124 -10.58 9.15 -5.44
CA LYS A 124 -10.74 7.97 -4.59
C LYS A 124 -11.53 8.24 -3.32
N ARG A 125 -11.35 9.41 -2.71
CA ARG A 125 -12.18 9.89 -1.60
C ARG A 125 -13.63 9.97 -2.01
N ASP A 126 -13.92 10.54 -3.18
CA ASP A 126 -15.29 10.72 -3.65
C ASP A 126 -15.97 9.38 -3.98
N GLU A 127 -15.24 8.43 -4.57
CA GLU A 127 -15.69 7.03 -4.71
C GLU A 127 -16.04 6.41 -3.35
N ALA A 128 -15.16 6.56 -2.36
CA ALA A 128 -15.36 6.00 -1.02
C ALA A 128 -16.56 6.65 -0.30
N LEU A 129 -16.75 7.97 -0.45
CA LEU A 129 -17.90 8.69 0.11
C LEU A 129 -19.21 8.24 -0.55
N ALA A 130 -19.22 8.05 -1.87
CA ALA A 130 -20.39 7.53 -2.58
C ALA A 130 -20.74 6.10 -2.14
N ALA A 131 -19.71 5.24 -2.01
CA ALA A 131 -19.88 3.89 -1.49
C ALA A 131 -20.42 3.90 -0.06
N ARG A 132 -19.89 4.76 0.82
CA ARG A 132 -20.37 4.91 2.21
C ARG A 132 -21.85 5.28 2.24
N ARG A 133 -22.28 6.29 1.47
CA ARG A 133 -23.70 6.67 1.38
C ARG A 133 -24.60 5.49 0.95
N THR A 134 -24.11 4.67 0.02
CA THR A 134 -24.82 3.46 -0.41
C THR A 134 -24.94 2.43 0.71
N TYR A 135 -23.87 2.24 1.51
CA TYR A 135 -23.91 1.34 2.66
C TYR A 135 -24.80 1.87 3.78
N ASP A 136 -24.75 3.16 4.08
CA ASP A 136 -25.61 3.78 5.08
C ASP A 136 -27.10 3.56 4.74
N GLY A 137 -27.49 3.73 3.47
CA GLY A 137 -28.85 3.42 3.02
C GLY A 137 -29.22 1.92 3.12
N LYS A 138 -28.27 1.02 2.87
CA LYS A 138 -28.50 -0.43 3.08
C LYS A 138 -28.68 -0.78 4.55
N VAL A 139 -27.89 -0.17 5.45
CA VAL A 139 -28.02 -0.35 6.90
C VAL A 139 -29.39 0.14 7.36
N ALA A 140 -29.84 1.32 6.92
CA ALA A 140 -31.18 1.81 7.23
C ALA A 140 -32.29 0.83 6.77
N HIS A 141 -32.15 0.23 5.59
CA HIS A 141 -33.06 -0.84 5.15
C HIS A 141 -33.01 -2.06 6.06
N TYR A 142 -31.82 -2.52 6.47
CA TYR A 142 -31.68 -3.66 7.37
C TYR A 142 -32.31 -3.39 8.74
N ASP A 143 -32.11 -2.21 9.30
CA ASP A 143 -32.70 -1.82 10.58
C ASP A 143 -34.23 -1.82 10.51
N ARG A 144 -34.80 -1.35 9.39
CA ARG A 144 -36.25 -1.41 9.14
C ARG A 144 -36.75 -2.84 9.00
N LEU A 145 -36.00 -3.74 8.36
CA LEU A 145 -36.34 -5.16 8.27
C LEU A 145 -36.28 -5.85 9.65
N LEU A 146 -35.29 -5.49 10.47
CA LEU A 146 -35.18 -5.99 11.84
C LEU A 146 -36.30 -5.47 12.74
N ALA A 147 -36.69 -4.20 12.58
CA ALA A 147 -37.88 -3.64 13.24
C ALA A 147 -39.17 -4.35 12.81
N LEU A 148 -39.29 -4.73 11.54
CA LEU A 148 -40.43 -5.51 11.04
C LEU A 148 -40.46 -6.91 11.67
N ARG A 149 -39.31 -7.57 11.81
CA ARG A 149 -39.19 -8.85 12.52
C ARG A 149 -39.63 -8.73 13.98
N ALA A 150 -39.35 -7.61 14.65
CA ALA A 150 -39.82 -7.40 16.02
C ALA A 150 -41.35 -7.38 16.14
N LEU A 151 -42.07 -6.97 15.08
CA LEU A 151 -43.54 -6.99 15.01
C LEU A 151 -44.10 -8.39 14.68
N ALA A 152 -43.32 -9.23 13.99
CA ALA A 152 -43.68 -10.61 13.66
C ALA A 152 -42.53 -11.59 13.97
N PRO A 153 -42.25 -11.89 15.26
CA PRO A 153 -41.04 -12.63 15.66
C PRO A 153 -40.92 -14.06 15.12
N SER A 154 -42.06 -14.68 14.80
CA SER A 154 -42.13 -16.04 14.25
C SER A 154 -42.00 -16.10 12.72
N ALA A 155 -41.97 -14.96 12.03
CA ALA A 155 -41.77 -14.93 10.59
C ALA A 155 -40.35 -15.39 10.21
N ALA A 156 -40.25 -16.28 9.22
CA ALA A 156 -38.96 -16.78 8.73
C ALA A 156 -38.32 -15.81 7.72
N THR A 157 -39.12 -14.94 7.08
CA THR A 157 -38.65 -14.01 6.03
C THR A 157 -39.28 -12.62 6.18
N PRO A 158 -38.64 -11.55 5.65
CA PRO A 158 -39.23 -10.21 5.59
C PRO A 158 -40.61 -10.14 4.92
N ALA A 159 -40.82 -10.90 3.83
CA ALA A 159 -42.10 -10.92 3.12
C ALA A 159 -43.22 -11.56 3.95
N GLU A 160 -42.88 -12.60 4.71
CA GLU A 160 -43.81 -13.21 5.67
C GLU A 160 -44.10 -12.26 6.84
N ALA A 161 -43.07 -11.61 7.38
CA ALA A 161 -43.23 -10.62 8.45
C ALA A 161 -44.13 -9.45 8.02
N ALA A 162 -43.96 -8.95 6.80
CA ALA A 162 -44.81 -7.90 6.21
C ALA A 162 -46.27 -8.34 6.10
N ARG A 163 -46.51 -9.56 5.58
CA ARG A 163 -47.84 -10.16 5.47
C ARG A 163 -48.51 -10.33 6.84
N MET A 164 -47.77 -10.84 7.83
CA MET A 164 -48.24 -11.02 9.20
C MET A 164 -48.56 -9.70 9.90
N ALA A 165 -47.75 -8.67 9.64
CA ALA A 165 -47.96 -7.31 10.16
C ALA A 165 -48.98 -6.50 9.36
N GLY A 166 -49.50 -7.02 8.24
CA GLY A 166 -50.48 -6.34 7.39
C GLY A 166 -49.94 -5.11 6.66
N VAL A 167 -48.64 -5.08 6.32
CA VAL A 167 -48.00 -3.96 5.63
C VAL A 167 -47.44 -4.38 4.28
N ASP A 168 -47.37 -3.43 3.33
CA ASP A 168 -46.59 -3.62 2.10
C ASP A 168 -45.09 -3.44 2.39
N LEU A 169 -44.27 -4.32 1.82
CA LEU A 169 -42.83 -4.33 2.07
C LEU A 169 -42.11 -3.17 1.37
N GLY A 170 -42.55 -2.79 0.17
CA GLY A 170 -41.99 -1.66 -0.56
C GLY A 170 -42.25 -0.35 0.17
N ASP A 171 -43.49 -0.14 0.60
CA ASP A 171 -43.90 1.02 1.41
C ASP A 171 -43.24 1.04 2.79
N TRP A 172 -42.93 -0.13 3.36
CA TRP A 172 -42.21 -0.21 4.62
C TRP A 172 -40.74 0.24 4.45
N LEU A 173 -40.08 -0.24 3.40
CA LEU A 173 -38.68 0.08 3.13
C LEU A 173 -38.48 1.52 2.64
N SER A 174 -39.44 2.11 1.94
CA SER A 174 -39.35 3.49 1.45
C SER A 174 -39.27 4.55 2.56
N ARG A 175 -39.62 4.19 3.80
CA ARG A 175 -39.46 5.06 4.99
C ARG A 175 -38.08 4.98 5.63
N ALA A 176 -37.16 4.21 5.06
CA ALA A 176 -35.73 4.24 5.42
C ALA A 176 -35.10 5.47 4.77
N ALA A 177 -35.09 6.60 5.46
CA ALA A 177 -34.39 7.81 5.04
C ALA A 177 -33.23 8.09 5.99
#